data_AF-A0A0Q6P3J1-F1
#
_entry.id   AF-A0A0Q6P3J1-F1
#
_cell.length_a   1.000
_cell.length_b   1.000
_cell.length_c   1.000
_cell.angle_alpha   90.00
_cell.angle_beta   90.00
_cell.angle_gamma   90.00
#
_symmetry.space_group_name_H-M   'P 1'
#
loop_
_entity.id
_entity.type
_entity.pdbx_description
1 polymer ?
#
loop_
_entity_poly.entity_id
_entity_poly.type
_entity_poly.pdbx_seq_one_letter_code
_entity_poly.pdbx_strand_id
1 'polypeptide(L)'
;MRLRNFGLKLLVALFAVCLAAPAHAQDFDTKAPFAVLMDYESGTILFNKAGDEQLEPASMAKLMTLAVVFDQLQSKKLQPTDEFFISEHAWRDGGASSGGSTMFAELNSKIPVMDLVRSVIIQSGNDAAIALAEGIAGSELSFAQMMNQLGKEIGLSGSNFVNATGLPDPAQFSTARDLATIARFIIAQFPEYYPIFSEKEFTWNKIRQMNRNSLLEIGIGVDGLKTGHTEAAGYGEVVSTAATGRRLIAVLHGLKSMTERTEEARKLVTWGTRGFELIPVFPEGSAISHADVYGGSAGQVSLVGKGSIDLFLPKGAQNCPQATVTYKAPIRPPVQKGDQLAQLNVMCNGAVVQVTPLYAGEDVADGDIVRKATDALKELALGWL
;
A
#
# COMPACT_ATOMS: atom_id res chain seq x y z
N MET A 1 -11.67 87.74 -29.06
CA MET A 1 -12.39 87.84 -27.77
C MET A 1 -12.04 86.62 -26.94
N ARG A 2 -11.61 86.83 -25.69
CA ARG A 2 -10.97 85.87 -24.75
C ARG A 2 -11.90 84.72 -24.33
N LEU A 3 -11.33 83.57 -23.94
CA LEU A 3 -11.61 82.76 -22.72
C LEU A 3 -10.79 81.43 -22.78
N ARG A 4 -9.70 81.23 -22.02
CA ARG A 4 -9.53 80.79 -20.61
C ARG A 4 -9.92 79.32 -20.31
N ASN A 5 -8.88 78.58 -19.88
CA ASN A 5 -8.81 77.21 -19.34
C ASN A 5 -9.92 76.76 -18.38
N PHE A 6 -10.34 75.49 -18.50
CA PHE A 6 -10.69 74.51 -17.44
C PHE A 6 -10.58 73.13 -18.12
N GLY A 7 -9.65 72.22 -17.78
CA GLY A 7 -9.64 71.42 -16.56
C GLY A 7 -10.26 70.04 -16.83
N LEU A 8 -9.45 69.03 -17.21
CA LEU A 8 -9.90 67.63 -17.17
C LEU A 8 -8.76 66.74 -16.64
N LYS A 9 -8.94 66.28 -15.40
CA LYS A 9 -8.11 65.30 -14.73
C LYS A 9 -8.35 63.93 -15.40
N LEU A 10 -7.33 63.38 -16.04
CA LEU A 10 -7.37 62.03 -16.59
C LEU A 10 -7.15 61.03 -15.44
N LEU A 11 -8.22 60.41 -14.96
CA LEU A 11 -8.14 59.25 -14.05
C LEU A 11 -7.74 58.04 -14.91
N VAL A 12 -6.45 57.67 -14.87
CA VAL A 12 -6.00 56.37 -15.40
C VAL A 12 -6.31 55.33 -14.33
N ALA A 13 -7.43 54.61 -14.50
CA ALA A 13 -7.72 53.42 -13.73
C ALA A 13 -6.73 52.32 -14.15
N LEU A 14 -5.70 52.12 -13.33
CA LEU A 14 -4.77 51.00 -13.47
C LEU A 14 -5.53 49.72 -13.10
N PHE A 15 -6.06 49.02 -14.09
CA PHE A 15 -6.55 47.65 -13.92
C PHE A 15 -5.32 46.76 -13.70
N ALA A 16 -4.93 46.60 -12.43
CA ALA A 16 -4.03 45.54 -12.02
C ALA A 16 -4.76 44.21 -12.23
N VAL A 17 -4.57 43.61 -13.40
CA VAL A 17 -4.90 42.20 -13.62
C VAL A 17 -3.91 41.42 -12.75
N CYS A 18 -4.33 41.08 -11.54
CA CYS A 18 -3.71 40.03 -10.76
C CYS A 18 -3.89 38.74 -11.54
N LEU A 19 -2.90 38.38 -12.37
CA LEU A 19 -2.69 37.01 -12.80
C LEU A 19 -2.41 36.20 -11.53
N ALA A 20 -3.47 35.65 -10.94
CA ALA A 20 -3.33 34.58 -9.97
C ALA A 20 -2.65 33.42 -10.71
N ALA A 21 -1.36 33.22 -10.45
CA ALA A 21 -0.70 31.99 -10.83
C ALA A 21 -1.51 30.83 -10.20
N PRO A 22 -1.77 29.74 -10.93
CA PRO A 22 -2.40 28.58 -10.32
C PRO A 22 -1.52 28.15 -9.15
N ALA A 23 -2.10 28.11 -7.96
CA ALA A 23 -1.45 27.53 -6.80
C ALA A 23 -1.27 26.03 -7.10
N HIS A 24 -0.11 25.67 -7.65
CA HIS A 24 0.34 24.29 -7.72
C HIS A 24 0.44 23.78 -6.28
N ALA A 25 -0.48 22.90 -5.88
CA ALA A 25 -0.25 22.03 -4.74
C ALA A 25 1.11 21.37 -4.96
N GLN A 26 2.00 21.41 -3.95
CA GLN A 26 3.43 21.07 -4.10
C GLN A 26 3.67 19.82 -4.96
N ASP A 27 4.12 20.01 -6.19
CA ASP A 27 4.55 18.93 -7.07
C ASP A 27 5.80 18.29 -6.45
N PHE A 28 5.64 17.12 -5.83
CA PHE A 28 6.75 16.30 -5.39
C PHE A 28 7.39 15.63 -6.60
N ASP A 29 8.72 15.65 -6.69
CA ASP A 29 9.47 14.85 -7.66
C ASP A 29 10.57 14.08 -6.94
N THR A 30 10.93 12.94 -7.53
CA THR A 30 11.96 12.04 -7.04
C THR A 30 12.84 11.56 -8.18
N LYS A 31 14.10 11.28 -7.88
CA LYS A 31 15.02 10.68 -8.84
C LYS A 31 14.69 9.22 -9.17
N ALA A 32 13.87 8.56 -8.36
CA ALA A 32 13.47 7.18 -8.59
C ALA A 32 12.65 7.08 -9.89
N PRO A 33 13.02 6.19 -10.84
CA PRO A 33 12.19 5.87 -11.99
C PRO A 33 10.78 5.40 -11.59
N PHE A 34 10.69 4.59 -10.53
CA PHE A 34 9.43 4.06 -10.01
C PHE A 34 9.23 4.54 -8.58
N ALA A 35 8.06 5.12 -8.29
CA ALA A 35 7.71 5.51 -6.94
C ALA A 35 6.20 5.54 -6.70
N VAL A 36 5.78 5.06 -5.53
CA VAL A 36 4.40 5.08 -5.06
C VAL A 36 4.38 5.51 -3.60
N LEU A 37 3.43 6.39 -3.23
CA LEU A 37 3.04 6.61 -1.84
C LEU A 37 1.59 6.18 -1.68
N MET A 38 1.36 5.22 -0.79
CA MET A 38 0.05 4.69 -0.46
C MET A 38 -0.34 5.11 0.96
N ASP A 39 -1.58 5.52 1.11
CA ASP A 39 -2.24 5.59 2.41
C ASP A 39 -2.65 4.19 2.88
N TYR A 40 -2.20 3.76 4.05
CA TYR A 40 -2.42 2.39 4.53
C TYR A 40 -3.91 2.08 4.78
N GLU A 41 -4.64 2.99 5.44
CA GLU A 41 -6.03 2.73 5.84
C GLU A 41 -6.93 2.57 4.61
N SER A 42 -6.89 3.55 3.71
CA SER A 42 -7.75 3.59 2.52
C SER A 42 -7.23 2.74 1.36
N GLY A 43 -5.91 2.53 1.28
CA GLY A 43 -5.25 1.97 0.10
C GLY A 43 -5.09 2.97 -1.05
N THR A 44 -5.44 4.25 -0.83
CA THR A 44 -5.34 5.29 -1.86
C THR A 44 -3.88 5.58 -2.21
N ILE A 45 -3.59 5.72 -3.49
CA ILE A 45 -2.28 6.19 -3.95
C ILE A 45 -2.26 7.71 -3.97
N LEU A 46 -1.45 8.29 -3.08
CA LEU A 46 -1.25 9.73 -2.90
C LEU A 46 -0.20 10.30 -3.86
N PHE A 47 0.75 9.46 -4.28
CA PHE A 47 1.77 9.81 -5.27
C PHE A 47 2.05 8.60 -6.15
N ASN A 48 2.13 8.81 -7.46
CA ASN A 48 2.39 7.76 -8.44
C ASN A 48 3.36 8.26 -9.52
N LYS A 49 4.51 7.59 -9.65
CA LYS A 49 5.47 7.75 -10.73
C LYS A 49 5.80 6.36 -11.27
N ALA A 50 5.29 6.05 -12.47
CA ALA A 50 5.45 4.73 -13.11
C ALA A 50 5.06 3.55 -12.18
N GLY A 51 4.13 3.74 -11.25
CA GLY A 51 3.86 2.77 -10.19
C GLY A 51 3.24 1.46 -10.66
N ASP A 52 2.69 1.44 -11.87
CA ASP A 52 2.06 0.30 -12.55
C ASP A 52 2.97 -0.32 -13.62
N GLU A 53 4.16 0.26 -13.86
CA GLU A 53 5.13 -0.28 -14.80
C GLU A 53 5.91 -1.43 -14.17
N GLN A 54 6.29 -2.40 -15.01
CA GLN A 54 7.06 -3.57 -14.59
C GLN A 54 8.47 -3.18 -14.17
N LEU A 55 8.91 -3.76 -13.05
CA LEU A 55 10.26 -3.64 -12.52
C LEU A 55 10.76 -4.99 -12.01
N GLU A 56 12.08 -5.15 -11.94
CA GLU A 56 12.71 -6.27 -11.23
C GLU A 56 12.68 -5.97 -9.71
N PRO A 57 11.96 -6.74 -8.88
CA PRO A 57 11.76 -6.36 -7.47
C PRO A 57 13.03 -6.49 -6.62
N ALA A 58 14.07 -7.17 -7.10
CA ALA A 58 15.23 -7.56 -6.31
C ALA A 58 14.77 -8.19 -4.97
N SER A 59 15.54 -7.98 -3.89
CA SER A 59 15.18 -8.46 -2.54
C SER A 59 13.87 -7.89 -1.94
N MET A 60 13.15 -6.98 -2.61
CA MET A 60 11.80 -6.59 -2.17
C MET A 60 10.79 -7.73 -2.40
N ALA A 61 11.05 -8.67 -3.32
CA ALA A 61 10.23 -9.87 -3.51
C ALA A 61 10.13 -10.74 -2.24
N LYS A 62 11.11 -10.65 -1.33
CA LYS A 62 11.08 -11.33 -0.04
C LYS A 62 9.91 -10.90 0.85
N LEU A 63 9.29 -9.75 0.59
CA LEU A 63 8.02 -9.39 1.24
C LEU A 63 6.94 -10.42 0.92
N MET A 64 6.84 -10.88 -0.33
CA MET A 64 5.90 -11.92 -0.72
C MET A 64 6.25 -13.27 -0.07
N THR A 65 7.54 -13.60 0.02
CA THR A 65 8.01 -14.78 0.78
C THR A 65 7.56 -14.72 2.24
N LEU A 66 7.75 -13.59 2.90
CA LEU A 66 7.32 -13.38 4.29
C LEU A 66 5.80 -13.43 4.42
N ALA A 67 5.04 -12.88 3.47
CA ALA A 67 3.58 -12.96 3.47
C ALA A 67 3.09 -14.41 3.46
N VAL A 68 3.68 -15.27 2.63
CA VAL A 68 3.35 -16.72 2.62
C VAL A 68 3.75 -17.37 3.95
N VAL A 69 4.95 -17.10 4.47
CA VAL A 69 5.41 -17.68 5.75
C VAL A 69 4.49 -17.27 6.91
N PHE A 70 4.10 -16.00 6.97
CA PHE A 70 3.20 -15.50 8.00
C PHE A 70 1.79 -16.06 7.88
N ASP A 71 1.28 -16.28 6.66
CA ASP A 71 0.01 -16.98 6.44
C ASP A 71 0.05 -18.42 6.97
N GLN A 72 1.16 -19.15 6.75
CA GLN A 72 1.34 -20.49 7.30
C GLN A 72 1.41 -20.50 8.84
N LEU A 73 2.09 -19.50 9.44
CA LEU A 73 2.17 -19.34 10.89
C LEU A 73 0.81 -18.97 11.51
N GLN A 74 0.09 -18.00 10.93
CA GLN A 74 -1.22 -17.57 11.39
C GLN A 74 -2.25 -18.70 11.29
N SER A 75 -2.21 -19.48 10.22
CA SER A 75 -3.06 -20.67 10.04
C SER A 75 -2.60 -21.90 10.84
N LYS A 76 -1.52 -21.78 11.63
CA LYS A 76 -0.92 -22.82 12.48
C LYS A 76 -0.45 -24.06 11.72
N LYS A 77 -0.28 -23.96 10.40
CA LYS A 77 0.35 -25.00 9.57
C LYS A 77 1.87 -25.05 9.76
N LEU A 78 2.43 -23.94 10.23
CA LEU A 78 3.82 -23.78 10.63
C LEU A 78 3.85 -23.28 12.08
N GLN A 79 4.80 -23.78 12.88
CA GLN A 79 5.06 -23.26 14.21
C GLN A 79 6.33 -22.39 14.21
N PRO A 80 6.40 -21.33 15.04
CA PRO A 80 7.60 -20.50 15.16
C PRO A 80 8.89 -21.26 15.50
N THR A 81 8.75 -22.41 16.18
CA THR A 81 9.85 -23.25 16.66
C THR A 81 10.16 -24.44 15.74
N ASP A 82 9.40 -24.63 14.65
CA ASP A 82 9.75 -25.65 13.67
C ASP A 82 11.13 -25.33 13.09
N GLU A 83 11.90 -26.37 12.79
CA GLU A 83 13.25 -26.20 12.25
C GLU A 83 13.31 -26.67 10.80
N PHE A 84 13.90 -25.85 9.94
CA PHE A 84 14.14 -26.22 8.56
C PHE A 84 15.61 -26.53 8.29
N PHE A 85 15.81 -27.53 7.45
CA PHE A 85 17.10 -28.02 7.03
C PHE A 85 17.72 -27.10 5.98
N ILE A 86 18.99 -26.77 6.15
CA ILE A 86 19.74 -25.98 5.18
C ILE A 86 20.31 -26.93 4.11
N SER A 87 19.63 -26.97 2.97
CA SER A 87 20.02 -27.78 1.82
C SER A 87 21.29 -27.28 1.14
N GLU A 88 21.90 -28.12 0.29
CA GLU A 88 23.00 -27.68 -0.57
C GLU A 88 22.58 -26.56 -1.52
N HIS A 89 21.34 -26.57 -2.02
CA HIS A 89 20.80 -25.51 -2.85
C HIS A 89 20.74 -24.18 -2.08
N ALA A 90 20.13 -24.16 -0.89
CA ALA A 90 20.06 -22.97 -0.03
C ALA A 90 21.47 -22.44 0.32
N TRP A 91 22.39 -23.33 0.70
CA TRP A 91 23.75 -22.97 1.09
C TRP A 91 24.59 -22.45 -0.09
N ARG A 92 24.54 -23.12 -1.24
CA ARG A 92 25.39 -22.78 -2.40
C ARG A 92 24.89 -21.52 -3.11
N ASP A 93 23.58 -21.45 -3.33
CA ASP A 93 22.96 -20.46 -4.22
C ASP A 93 22.42 -19.25 -3.42
N GLY A 94 22.20 -19.40 -2.11
CA GLY A 94 21.82 -18.32 -1.20
C GLY A 94 22.80 -18.00 -0.07
N GLY A 95 23.81 -18.84 0.15
CA GLY A 95 24.79 -18.66 1.23
C GLY A 95 25.98 -17.78 0.83
N ALA A 96 27.05 -17.85 1.62
CA ALA A 96 28.22 -16.97 1.46
C ALA A 96 28.89 -17.05 0.08
N SER A 97 28.89 -18.22 -0.57
CA SER A 97 29.48 -18.40 -1.90
C SER A 97 28.70 -17.73 -3.03
N SER A 98 27.43 -17.38 -2.81
CA SER A 98 26.59 -16.72 -3.81
C SER A 98 26.99 -15.26 -4.09
N GLY A 99 27.74 -14.63 -3.18
CA GLY A 99 28.03 -13.19 -3.20
C GLY A 99 26.82 -12.31 -2.83
N GLY A 100 25.66 -12.92 -2.56
CA GLY A 100 24.45 -12.23 -2.12
C GLY A 100 24.37 -11.99 -0.61
N SER A 101 23.21 -11.50 -0.17
CA SER A 101 22.91 -11.38 1.26
C SER A 101 22.62 -12.77 1.84
N THR A 102 23.21 -13.09 2.99
CA THR A 102 23.17 -14.44 3.57
C THR A 102 23.10 -14.36 5.11
N MET A 103 22.42 -15.34 5.71
CA MET A 103 22.45 -15.62 7.14
C MET A 103 23.81 -16.18 7.61
N PHE A 104 24.63 -16.65 6.67
CA PHE A 104 25.76 -17.55 6.91
C PHE A 104 25.31 -18.86 7.57
N ALA A 105 24.18 -19.40 7.09
CA ALA A 105 23.67 -20.68 7.53
C ALA A 105 24.66 -21.81 7.17
N GLU A 106 24.88 -22.76 8.09
CA GLU A 106 25.78 -23.88 7.86
C GLU A 106 25.07 -24.99 7.07
N LEU A 107 25.76 -25.56 6.08
CA LEU A 107 25.24 -26.68 5.29
C LEU A 107 24.84 -27.84 6.22
N ASN A 108 23.68 -28.44 5.97
CA ASN A 108 23.08 -29.52 6.75
C ASN A 108 22.66 -29.18 8.18
N SER A 109 22.74 -27.90 8.58
CA SER A 109 22.19 -27.46 9.86
C SER A 109 20.66 -27.41 9.83
N LYS A 110 20.07 -27.26 11.01
CA LYS A 110 18.64 -27.00 11.21
C LYS A 110 18.48 -25.67 11.92
N ILE A 111 17.61 -24.82 11.41
CA ILE A 111 17.41 -23.47 11.93
C ILE A 111 15.92 -23.26 12.23
N PRO A 112 15.56 -22.73 13.41
CA PRO A 112 14.19 -22.37 13.73
C PRO A 112 13.59 -21.37 12.72
N VAL A 113 12.32 -21.54 12.37
CA VAL A 113 11.59 -20.69 11.42
C VAL A 113 11.75 -19.21 11.75
N MET A 114 11.61 -18.81 13.02
CA MET A 114 11.70 -17.40 13.39
C MET A 114 13.10 -16.79 13.22
N ASP A 115 14.16 -17.59 13.30
CA ASP A 115 15.52 -17.12 13.03
C ASP A 115 15.75 -16.94 11.53
N LEU A 116 15.18 -17.82 10.70
CA LEU A 116 15.16 -17.65 9.24
C LEU A 116 14.37 -16.40 8.85
N VAL A 117 13.17 -16.20 9.43
CA VAL A 117 12.35 -14.99 9.22
C VAL A 117 13.11 -13.72 9.56
N ARG A 118 13.79 -13.67 10.72
CA ARG A 118 14.62 -12.53 11.11
C ARG A 118 15.76 -12.29 10.13
N SER A 119 16.43 -13.35 9.65
CA SER A 119 17.46 -13.20 8.62
C SER A 119 16.92 -12.62 7.31
N VAL A 120 15.77 -13.11 6.84
CA VAL A 120 15.10 -12.60 5.62
C VAL A 120 14.72 -11.12 5.77
N ILE A 121 14.23 -10.71 6.95
CA ILE A 121 13.82 -9.33 7.20
C ILE A 121 15.02 -8.39 7.33
N ILE A 122 15.93 -8.70 8.25
CA ILE A 122 16.96 -7.76 8.74
C ILE A 122 18.17 -7.78 7.80
N GLN A 123 18.66 -8.97 7.47
CA GLN A 123 19.87 -9.15 6.66
C GLN A 123 19.56 -9.40 5.19
N SER A 124 18.30 -9.67 4.85
CA SER A 124 17.90 -10.06 3.50
C SER A 124 18.50 -11.40 3.04
N GLY A 125 18.72 -12.34 3.96
CA GLY A 125 19.35 -13.64 3.69
C GLY A 125 18.65 -14.43 2.57
N ASN A 126 19.39 -14.79 1.54
CA ASN A 126 18.90 -15.61 0.42
C ASN A 126 18.81 -17.08 0.83
N ASP A 127 19.85 -17.61 1.49
CA ASP A 127 19.86 -18.94 2.12
C ASP A 127 18.64 -19.16 3.02
N ALA A 128 18.32 -18.18 3.87
CA ALA A 128 17.17 -18.26 4.76
C ALA A 128 15.83 -18.27 3.99
N ALA A 129 15.70 -17.47 2.93
CA ALA A 129 14.51 -17.43 2.10
C ALA A 129 14.30 -18.75 1.32
N ILE A 130 15.38 -19.32 0.77
CA ILE A 130 15.34 -20.61 0.08
C ILE A 130 15.00 -21.73 1.06
N ALA A 131 15.60 -21.75 2.25
CA ALA A 131 15.30 -22.75 3.27
C ALA A 131 13.84 -22.70 3.75
N LEU A 132 13.27 -21.50 3.92
CA LEU A 132 11.84 -21.33 4.20
C LEU A 132 10.97 -21.88 3.06
N ALA A 133 11.34 -21.58 1.82
CA ALA A 133 10.61 -22.03 0.64
C ALA A 133 10.60 -23.56 0.50
N GLU A 134 11.78 -24.19 0.64
CA GLU A 134 11.93 -25.64 0.60
C GLU A 134 11.26 -26.32 1.78
N GLY A 135 11.37 -25.76 3.00
CA GLY A 135 10.75 -26.31 4.19
C GLY A 135 9.22 -26.31 4.15
N ILE A 136 8.61 -25.28 3.55
CA ILE A 136 7.16 -25.12 3.46
C ILE A 136 6.58 -25.92 2.27
N ALA A 137 7.20 -25.82 1.09
CA ALA A 137 6.62 -26.29 -0.15
C ALA A 137 7.37 -27.47 -0.80
N GLY A 138 8.44 -27.96 -0.16
CA GLY A 138 9.32 -29.01 -0.66
C GLY A 138 10.30 -28.56 -1.74
N SER A 139 10.03 -27.45 -2.44
CA SER A 139 10.94 -26.84 -3.41
C SER A 139 10.65 -25.35 -3.57
N GLU A 140 11.65 -24.58 -4.01
CA GLU A 140 11.47 -23.15 -4.28
C GLU A 140 10.48 -22.88 -5.42
N LEU A 141 10.41 -23.76 -6.42
CA LEU A 141 9.43 -23.64 -7.51
C LEU A 141 7.99 -23.79 -7.01
N SER A 142 7.73 -24.80 -6.18
CA SER A 142 6.40 -24.98 -5.55
C SER A 142 6.05 -23.79 -4.65
N PHE A 143 7.03 -23.24 -3.95
CA PHE A 143 6.84 -22.06 -3.12
C PHE A 143 6.51 -20.82 -3.95
N ALA A 144 7.16 -20.62 -5.10
CA ALA A 144 6.83 -19.55 -6.03
C ALA A 144 5.38 -19.63 -6.55
N GLN A 145 4.85 -20.84 -6.72
CA GLN A 145 3.42 -21.01 -7.04
C GLN A 145 2.51 -20.54 -5.88
N MET A 146 2.89 -20.81 -4.62
CA MET A 146 2.17 -20.28 -3.45
C MET A 146 2.25 -18.75 -3.38
N MET A 147 3.41 -18.17 -3.68
CA MET A 147 3.59 -16.71 -3.76
C MET A 147 2.65 -16.10 -4.81
N ASN A 148 2.57 -16.68 -6.00
CA ASN A 148 1.67 -16.18 -7.05
C ASN A 148 0.19 -16.42 -6.73
N GLN A 149 -0.14 -17.52 -6.05
CA GLN A 149 -1.51 -17.81 -5.63
C GLN A 149 -1.99 -16.78 -4.60
N LEU A 150 -1.20 -16.56 -3.53
CA LEU A 150 -1.50 -15.52 -2.55
C LEU A 150 -1.48 -14.13 -3.20
N GLY A 151 -0.57 -13.88 -4.14
CA GLY A 151 -0.54 -12.65 -4.94
C GLY A 151 -1.87 -12.36 -5.63
N LYS A 152 -2.47 -13.36 -6.28
CA LYS A 152 -3.80 -13.21 -6.91
C LYS A 152 -4.89 -12.95 -5.87
N GLU A 153 -4.85 -13.64 -4.73
CA GLU A 153 -5.83 -13.48 -3.65
C GLU A 153 -5.82 -12.07 -3.05
N ILE A 154 -4.64 -11.45 -2.94
CA ILE A 154 -4.48 -10.08 -2.43
C ILE A 154 -4.56 -9.01 -3.54
N GLY A 155 -4.84 -9.42 -4.79
CA GLY A 155 -5.11 -8.51 -5.91
C GLY A 155 -3.87 -7.97 -6.64
N LEU A 156 -2.73 -8.66 -6.57
CA LEU A 156 -1.55 -8.30 -7.38
C LEU A 156 -1.84 -8.60 -8.85
N SER A 157 -1.68 -7.58 -9.70
CA SER A 157 -2.03 -7.66 -11.12
C SER A 157 -0.85 -7.45 -12.06
N GLY A 158 0.27 -6.94 -11.54
CA GLY A 158 1.50 -6.67 -12.28
C GLY A 158 2.71 -7.43 -11.74
N SER A 159 2.50 -8.55 -11.03
CA SER A 159 3.58 -9.32 -10.40
C SER A 159 3.57 -10.78 -10.83
N ASN A 160 4.77 -11.34 -10.99
CA ASN A 160 5.02 -12.77 -11.14
C ASN A 160 6.30 -13.15 -10.41
N PHE A 161 6.18 -14.10 -9.50
CA PHE A 161 7.27 -14.61 -8.69
C PHE A 161 7.74 -15.98 -9.17
N VAL A 162 9.04 -16.16 -9.34
CA VAL A 162 9.63 -17.45 -9.79
C VAL A 162 10.63 -18.04 -8.79
N ASN A 163 11.03 -17.26 -7.79
CA ASN A 163 11.91 -17.66 -6.69
C ASN A 163 11.57 -16.86 -5.42
N ALA A 164 12.02 -17.34 -4.27
CA ALA A 164 11.71 -16.77 -2.94
C ALA A 164 12.63 -15.61 -2.55
N THR A 165 13.69 -15.36 -3.33
CA THR A 165 14.75 -14.42 -3.00
C THR A 165 14.61 -13.08 -3.71
N GLY A 166 13.98 -13.06 -4.89
CA GLY A 166 14.06 -11.94 -5.82
C GLY A 166 15.38 -11.85 -6.57
N LEU A 167 16.14 -12.95 -6.65
CA LEU A 167 17.29 -13.02 -7.55
C LEU A 167 16.85 -12.87 -9.02
N PRO A 168 17.70 -12.31 -9.89
CA PRO A 168 17.33 -11.97 -11.27
C PRO A 168 16.85 -13.20 -12.05
N ASP A 169 15.69 -13.06 -12.70
CA ASP A 169 15.15 -13.99 -13.67
C ASP A 169 14.24 -13.19 -14.63
N PRO A 170 14.26 -13.43 -15.96
CA PRO A 170 13.42 -12.68 -16.90
C PRO A 170 11.91 -12.76 -16.63
N ALA A 171 11.44 -13.79 -15.94
CA ALA A 171 10.05 -13.94 -15.52
C ALA A 171 9.79 -13.41 -14.10
N GLN A 172 10.80 -12.96 -13.35
CA GLN A 172 10.66 -12.33 -12.04
C GLN A 172 10.37 -10.83 -12.19
N PHE A 173 9.13 -10.40 -11.98
CA PHE A 173 8.76 -8.99 -12.05
C PHE A 173 7.67 -8.61 -11.06
N SER A 174 7.59 -7.32 -10.73
CA SER A 174 6.53 -6.72 -9.92
C SER A 174 6.29 -5.29 -10.38
N THR A 175 5.47 -4.54 -9.64
CA THR A 175 5.27 -3.10 -9.81
C THR A 175 5.43 -2.40 -8.45
N ALA A 176 5.69 -1.09 -8.45
CA ALA A 176 5.78 -0.36 -7.18
C ALA A 176 4.44 -0.35 -6.44
N ARG A 177 3.31 -0.37 -7.16
CA ARG A 177 1.97 -0.52 -6.56
C ARG A 177 1.78 -1.88 -5.92
N ASP A 178 2.13 -2.96 -6.59
CA ASP A 178 1.99 -4.31 -6.06
C ASP A 178 2.86 -4.52 -4.81
N LEU A 179 4.10 -3.97 -4.80
CA LEU A 179 4.95 -3.98 -3.61
C LEU A 179 4.32 -3.21 -2.43
N ALA A 180 3.64 -2.09 -2.69
CA ALA A 180 2.90 -1.35 -1.67
C ALA A 180 1.69 -2.17 -1.16
N THR A 181 0.99 -2.87 -2.06
CA THR A 181 -0.11 -3.79 -1.72
C THR A 181 0.37 -4.93 -0.83
N ILE A 182 1.50 -5.57 -1.15
CA ILE A 182 2.10 -6.62 -0.30
C ILE A 182 2.45 -6.06 1.08
N ALA A 183 3.08 -4.89 1.15
CA ALA A 183 3.41 -4.26 2.43
C ALA A 183 2.16 -3.97 3.27
N ARG A 184 1.10 -3.42 2.63
CA ARG A 184 -0.19 -3.16 3.28
C ARG A 184 -0.81 -4.46 3.81
N PHE A 185 -0.78 -5.53 3.01
CA PHE A 185 -1.27 -6.83 3.41
C PHE A 185 -0.53 -7.37 4.64
N ILE A 186 0.81 -7.30 4.65
CA ILE A 186 1.63 -7.75 5.78
C ILE A 186 1.28 -6.98 7.06
N ILE A 187 1.23 -5.65 6.98
CA ILE A 187 0.91 -4.79 8.13
C ILE A 187 -0.48 -5.11 8.68
N ALA A 188 -1.45 -5.32 7.79
CA ALA A 188 -2.85 -5.52 8.18
C ALA A 188 -3.12 -6.93 8.72
N GLN A 189 -2.60 -7.97 8.07
CA GLN A 189 -2.92 -9.36 8.41
C GLN A 189 -2.00 -9.95 9.46
N PHE A 190 -0.77 -9.46 9.58
CA PHE A 190 0.25 -10.03 10.46
C PHE A 190 0.83 -9.02 11.46
N PRO A 191 -0.01 -8.29 12.22
CA PRO A 191 0.46 -7.29 13.18
C PRO A 191 1.33 -7.88 14.29
N GLU A 192 1.23 -9.18 14.56
CA GLU A 192 2.07 -9.90 15.54
C GLU A 192 3.52 -10.07 15.06
N TYR A 193 3.74 -10.20 13.74
CA TYR A 193 5.07 -10.39 13.15
C TYR A 193 5.66 -9.09 12.59
N TYR A 194 4.81 -8.10 12.28
CA TYR A 194 5.24 -6.81 11.75
C TYR A 194 6.34 -6.10 12.59
N PRO A 195 6.33 -6.14 13.94
CA PRO A 195 7.38 -5.50 14.74
C PRO A 195 8.81 -5.95 14.41
N ILE A 196 9.01 -7.16 13.84
CA ILE A 196 10.33 -7.67 13.46
C ILE A 196 11.00 -6.78 12.40
N PHE A 197 10.23 -6.13 11.52
CA PHE A 197 10.75 -5.21 10.51
C PHE A 197 11.43 -3.97 11.12
N SER A 198 11.12 -3.65 12.38
CA SER A 198 11.70 -2.55 13.15
C SER A 198 12.91 -2.95 14.00
N GLU A 199 13.22 -4.26 14.09
CA GLU A 199 14.42 -4.74 14.78
C GLU A 199 15.67 -4.19 14.05
N LYS A 200 16.53 -3.49 14.79
CA LYS A 200 17.70 -2.79 14.23
C LYS A 200 18.86 -3.73 13.90
N GLU A 201 18.92 -4.87 14.55
CA GLU A 201 19.98 -5.84 14.39
C GLU A 201 19.51 -7.24 14.75
N PHE A 202 20.20 -8.24 14.22
CA PHE A 202 19.99 -9.64 14.55
C PHE A 202 21.35 -10.33 14.65
N THR A 203 21.51 -11.14 15.69
CA THR A 203 22.74 -11.92 15.92
C THR A 203 22.46 -13.39 15.66
N TRP A 204 23.16 -13.94 14.66
CA TRP A 204 23.12 -15.37 14.33
C TRP A 204 24.54 -15.92 14.24
N ASN A 205 24.77 -17.13 14.72
CA ASN A 205 26.09 -17.78 14.73
C ASN A 205 27.22 -16.85 15.27
N LYS A 206 26.92 -16.10 16.35
CA LYS A 206 27.80 -15.09 16.97
C LYS A 206 28.18 -13.91 16.05
N ILE A 207 27.52 -13.77 14.90
CA ILE A 207 27.69 -12.66 13.95
C ILE A 207 26.50 -11.71 14.11
N ARG A 208 26.78 -10.52 14.64
CA ARG A 208 25.80 -9.43 14.71
C ARG A 208 25.72 -8.74 13.36
N GLN A 209 24.51 -8.59 12.82
CA GLN A 209 24.29 -7.87 11.56
C GLN A 209 23.17 -6.84 11.72
N MET A 210 23.38 -5.68 11.10
CA MET A 210 22.45 -4.57 11.15
C MET A 210 21.34 -4.72 10.11
N ASN A 211 20.17 -4.17 10.42
CA ASN A 211 19.08 -4.04 9.47
C ASN A 211 19.51 -3.16 8.30
N ARG A 212 19.23 -3.60 7.08
CA ARG A 212 19.58 -2.87 5.84
C ARG A 212 18.73 -1.62 5.60
N ASN A 213 17.60 -1.48 6.30
CA ASN A 213 16.78 -0.28 6.29
C ASN A 213 17.36 0.79 7.21
N SER A 214 18.15 1.69 6.65
CA SER A 214 18.77 2.81 7.38
C SER A 214 17.75 3.83 7.91
N LEU A 215 16.52 3.86 7.39
CA LEU A 215 15.51 4.84 7.82
C LEU A 215 14.96 4.56 9.23
N LEU A 216 15.14 3.35 9.76
CA LEU A 216 14.80 2.99 11.14
C LEU A 216 15.52 3.87 12.17
N GLU A 217 16.68 4.43 11.83
CA GLU A 217 17.50 5.23 12.77
C GLU A 217 17.39 6.75 12.56
N ILE A 218 16.73 7.19 11.49
CA ILE A 218 16.68 8.61 11.09
C ILE A 218 15.65 9.42 11.90
N GLY A 219 14.82 8.77 12.73
CA GLY A 219 13.90 9.45 13.65
C GLY A 219 12.64 10.02 12.99
N ILE A 220 12.29 9.54 11.79
CA ILE A 220 11.06 9.91 11.07
C ILE A 220 9.91 8.91 11.29
N GLY A 221 10.04 8.05 12.32
CA GLY A 221 9.03 7.05 12.69
C GLY A 221 8.80 5.96 11.64
N VAL A 222 9.83 5.62 10.86
CA VAL A 222 9.80 4.45 9.97
C VAL A 222 9.94 3.19 10.81
N ASP A 223 9.10 2.20 10.56
CA ASP A 223 9.02 0.93 11.31
C ASP A 223 9.07 -0.32 10.42
N GLY A 224 9.46 -0.14 9.14
CA GLY A 224 9.65 -1.20 8.16
C GLY A 224 9.94 -0.62 6.77
N LEU A 225 9.99 -1.40 5.70
CA LEU A 225 9.93 -2.87 5.69
C LEU A 225 11.18 -3.45 5.05
N LYS A 226 11.42 -3.19 3.76
CA LYS A 226 12.41 -3.97 3.01
C LYS A 226 13.13 -3.17 1.94
N THR A 227 14.45 -3.35 1.90
CA THR A 227 15.31 -2.85 0.82
C THR A 227 15.54 -3.91 -0.25
N GLY A 228 15.78 -3.45 -1.48
CA GLY A 228 16.15 -4.27 -2.63
C GLY A 228 17.32 -3.66 -3.41
N HIS A 229 18.19 -4.51 -3.94
CA HIS A 229 19.27 -4.12 -4.84
C HIS A 229 19.73 -5.30 -5.68
N THR A 230 19.86 -5.08 -6.98
CA THR A 230 20.69 -5.86 -7.91
C THR A 230 21.40 -4.86 -8.84
N GLU A 231 22.47 -5.28 -9.50
CA GLU A 231 23.18 -4.41 -10.44
C GLU A 231 22.28 -3.95 -11.60
N ALA A 232 21.36 -4.83 -12.05
CA ALA A 232 20.42 -4.55 -13.13
C ALA A 232 19.25 -3.64 -12.69
N ALA A 233 18.69 -3.88 -11.51
CA ALA A 233 17.50 -3.17 -11.03
C ALA A 233 17.81 -1.85 -10.31
N GLY A 234 19.06 -1.65 -9.90
CA GLY A 234 19.45 -0.52 -9.04
C GLY A 234 18.90 -0.68 -7.62
N TYR A 235 18.82 0.43 -6.88
CA TYR A 235 18.46 0.44 -5.48
C TYR A 235 16.97 0.75 -5.28
N GLY A 236 16.30 -0.03 -4.42
CA GLY A 236 14.90 0.18 -4.04
C GLY A 236 14.61 -0.04 -2.57
N GLU A 237 13.46 0.47 -2.14
CA GLU A 237 13.05 0.53 -0.75
C GLU A 237 11.52 0.56 -0.65
N VAL A 238 10.97 -0.35 0.16
CA VAL A 238 9.58 -0.34 0.63
C VAL A 238 9.60 0.02 2.11
N VAL A 239 9.02 1.15 2.48
CA VAL A 239 9.02 1.65 3.86
C VAL A 239 7.62 2.04 4.32
N SER A 240 7.39 1.94 5.63
CA SER A 240 6.17 2.43 6.25
C SER A 240 6.47 3.29 7.46
N THR A 241 5.61 4.26 7.73
CA THR A 241 5.64 5.09 8.92
C THR A 241 4.24 5.35 9.43
N ALA A 242 4.07 5.46 10.75
CA ALA A 242 2.84 5.91 11.41
C ALA A 242 3.06 7.19 12.25
N ALA A 243 4.13 7.94 11.99
CA ALA A 243 4.58 9.04 12.84
C ALA A 243 3.56 10.16 13.07
N THR A 244 2.61 10.36 12.15
CA THR A 244 1.61 11.46 12.19
C THR A 244 0.20 10.97 12.51
N GLY A 245 0.05 9.81 13.15
CA GLY A 245 -1.26 9.22 13.45
C GLY A 245 -1.99 8.62 12.24
N ARG A 246 -1.43 8.81 11.03
CA ARG A 246 -1.84 8.15 9.79
C ARG A 246 -0.67 7.35 9.26
N ARG A 247 -0.92 6.08 8.91
CA ARG A 247 0.12 5.20 8.36
C ARG A 247 0.25 5.38 6.85
N LEU A 248 1.48 5.55 6.39
CA LEU A 248 1.84 5.63 4.98
C LEU A 248 2.77 4.48 4.60
N ILE A 249 2.73 4.08 3.34
CA ILE A 249 3.60 3.08 2.73
C ILE A 249 4.21 3.73 1.48
N ALA A 250 5.54 3.83 1.44
CA ALA A 250 6.26 4.36 0.30
C ALA A 250 7.09 3.26 -0.36
N VAL A 251 7.07 3.22 -1.69
CA VAL A 251 7.90 2.34 -2.51
C VAL A 251 8.68 3.21 -3.48
N LEU A 252 10.00 3.01 -3.55
CA LEU A 252 10.86 3.62 -4.56
C LEU A 252 11.81 2.57 -5.13
N HIS A 253 12.14 2.68 -6.42
CA HIS A 253 13.05 1.75 -7.06
C HIS A 253 13.79 2.36 -8.26
N GLY A 254 14.88 1.72 -8.71
CA GLY A 254 15.70 2.17 -9.84
C GLY A 254 16.72 3.27 -9.51
N LEU A 255 17.05 3.47 -8.24
CA LEU A 255 17.99 4.51 -7.80
C LEU A 255 19.44 4.06 -8.00
N LYS A 256 20.41 4.99 -8.06
CA LYS A 256 21.79 4.68 -8.49
C LYS A 256 22.74 4.35 -7.34
N SER A 257 22.35 4.62 -6.09
CA SER A 257 23.17 4.32 -4.92
C SER A 257 22.34 4.10 -3.66
N MET A 258 22.94 3.47 -2.65
CA MET A 258 22.34 3.35 -1.31
C MET A 258 22.01 4.71 -0.70
N THR A 259 22.89 5.71 -0.87
CA THR A 259 22.66 7.08 -0.35
C THR A 259 21.45 7.71 -1.01
N GLU A 260 21.34 7.58 -2.35
CA GLU A 260 20.19 8.11 -3.09
C GLU A 260 18.89 7.42 -2.68
N ARG A 261 18.92 6.09 -2.51
CA ARG A 261 17.80 5.31 -1.97
C ARG A 261 17.29 5.88 -0.64
N THR A 262 18.17 6.01 0.33
CA THR A 262 17.82 6.52 1.66
C THR A 262 17.29 7.95 1.61
N GLU A 263 17.93 8.84 0.84
CA GLU A 263 17.52 10.24 0.74
C GLU A 263 16.17 10.42 0.03
N GLU A 264 15.94 9.74 -1.09
CA GLU A 264 14.69 9.85 -1.84
C GLU A 264 13.52 9.22 -1.07
N ALA A 265 13.74 8.09 -0.39
CA ALA A 265 12.74 7.49 0.49
C ALA A 265 12.39 8.41 1.67
N ARG A 266 13.41 9.02 2.32
CA ARG A 266 13.21 10.02 3.38
C ARG A 266 12.37 11.21 2.88
N LYS A 267 12.66 11.72 1.69
CA LYS A 267 11.92 12.84 1.08
C LYS A 267 10.46 12.49 0.82
N LEU A 268 10.18 11.33 0.21
CA LEU A 268 8.81 10.92 -0.12
C LEU A 268 7.97 10.73 1.15
N VAL A 269 8.51 10.05 2.16
CA VAL A 269 7.85 9.87 3.46
C VAL A 269 7.63 11.22 4.17
N THR A 270 8.63 12.10 4.17
CA THR A 270 8.52 13.43 4.80
C THR A 270 7.49 14.30 4.09
N TRP A 271 7.42 14.23 2.76
CA TRP A 271 6.42 14.95 1.98
C TRP A 271 5.01 14.42 2.31
N GLY A 272 4.81 13.10 2.29
CA GLY A 272 3.52 12.48 2.61
C GLY A 272 3.02 12.77 4.02
N THR A 273 3.92 12.79 5.01
CA THR A 273 3.54 13.07 6.41
C THR A 273 3.27 14.55 6.67
N ARG A 274 3.92 15.48 5.95
CA ARG A 274 3.79 16.92 6.19
C ARG A 274 2.77 17.61 5.29
N GLY A 275 2.59 17.10 4.07
CA GLY A 275 1.78 17.70 3.01
C GLY A 275 0.28 17.55 3.21
N PHE A 276 -0.16 16.76 4.18
CA PHE A 276 -1.56 16.42 4.38
C PHE A 276 -2.02 16.73 5.81
N GLU A 277 -3.32 17.00 5.97
CA GLU A 277 -4.00 17.15 7.25
C GLU A 277 -5.08 16.08 7.40
N LEU A 278 -5.18 15.53 8.62
CA LEU A 278 -6.20 14.56 8.99
C LEU A 278 -7.37 15.31 9.62
N ILE A 279 -8.54 15.23 8.99
CA ILE A 279 -9.78 15.86 9.44
C ILE A 279 -10.76 14.75 9.82
N PRO A 280 -11.09 14.56 11.11
CA PRO A 280 -12.14 13.63 11.51
C PRO A 280 -13.50 14.10 11.01
N VAL A 281 -14.23 13.26 10.25
CA VAL A 281 -15.52 13.65 9.66
C VAL A 281 -16.65 12.74 10.11
N PHE A 282 -16.47 11.42 10.04
CA PHE A 282 -17.51 10.46 10.38
C PHE A 282 -17.06 9.56 11.54
N PRO A 283 -17.68 9.67 12.73
CA PRO A 283 -17.43 8.74 13.81
C PRO A 283 -17.79 7.29 13.44
N GLU A 284 -17.21 6.33 14.16
CA GLU A 284 -17.55 4.92 13.97
C GLU A 284 -19.06 4.67 14.11
N GLY A 285 -19.60 3.89 13.17
CA GLY A 285 -21.03 3.53 13.14
C GLY A 285 -21.97 4.63 12.64
N SER A 286 -21.47 5.81 12.29
CA SER A 286 -22.30 6.86 11.67
C SER A 286 -22.64 6.53 10.21
N ALA A 287 -23.90 6.79 9.83
CA ALA A 287 -24.33 6.66 8.45
C ALA A 287 -23.76 7.82 7.61
N ILE A 288 -22.98 7.48 6.59
CA ILE A 288 -22.32 8.43 5.68
C ILE A 288 -23.25 8.78 4.53
N SER A 289 -23.97 7.78 4.03
CA SER A 289 -24.95 7.91 2.95
C SER A 289 -25.91 6.72 2.99
N HIS A 290 -26.80 6.63 1.99
CA HIS A 290 -27.70 5.50 1.80
C HIS A 290 -27.60 5.03 0.35
N ALA A 291 -27.75 3.74 0.13
CA ALA A 291 -27.84 3.15 -1.21
C ALA A 291 -29.20 2.49 -1.40
N ASP A 292 -29.77 2.61 -2.60
CA ASP A 292 -31.06 2.01 -2.92
C ASP A 292 -30.94 0.49 -3.05
N VAL A 293 -31.88 -0.23 -2.44
CA VAL A 293 -31.97 -1.70 -2.47
C VAL A 293 -33.24 -2.13 -3.16
N TYR A 294 -33.08 -2.78 -4.31
CA TYR A 294 -34.18 -3.26 -5.13
C TYR A 294 -34.82 -4.52 -4.55
N GLY A 295 -36.13 -4.48 -4.29
CA GLY A 295 -36.88 -5.67 -3.89
C GLY A 295 -36.51 -6.20 -2.51
N GLY A 296 -35.83 -5.38 -1.69
CA GLY A 296 -35.48 -5.69 -0.30
C GLY A 296 -36.61 -5.40 0.68
N SER A 297 -36.51 -5.95 1.88
CA SER A 297 -37.39 -5.66 3.02
C SER A 297 -37.27 -4.20 3.49
N ALA A 298 -36.18 -3.53 3.10
CA ALA A 298 -35.98 -2.09 3.11
C ALA A 298 -35.68 -1.62 1.67
N GLY A 299 -36.09 -0.40 1.31
CA GLY A 299 -35.83 0.16 -0.02
C GLY A 299 -34.46 0.82 -0.15
N GLN A 300 -33.78 0.98 0.98
CA GLN A 300 -32.45 1.55 1.10
C GLN A 300 -31.70 0.82 2.21
N VAL A 301 -30.38 0.87 2.15
CA VAL A 301 -29.46 0.44 3.21
C VAL A 301 -28.50 1.57 3.53
N SER A 302 -28.24 1.79 4.82
CA SER A 302 -27.25 2.77 5.26
C SER A 302 -25.84 2.31 4.88
N LEU A 303 -25.02 3.26 4.46
CA LEU A 303 -23.63 3.06 4.13
C LEU A 303 -22.75 3.61 5.26
N VAL A 304 -21.96 2.75 5.88
CA VAL A 304 -21.10 3.06 7.03
C VAL A 304 -19.64 2.75 6.72
N GLY A 305 -18.72 3.38 7.45
CA GLY A 305 -17.29 3.07 7.40
C GLY A 305 -16.94 1.85 8.23
N LYS A 306 -15.76 1.27 7.98
CA LYS A 306 -15.15 0.28 8.88
C LYS A 306 -14.37 1.03 9.96
N GLY A 307 -15.06 1.40 11.04
CA GLY A 307 -14.53 2.35 12.03
C GLY A 307 -14.88 3.80 11.70
N SER A 308 -14.16 4.75 12.29
CA SER A 308 -14.28 6.16 11.92
C SER A 308 -13.68 6.43 10.53
N ILE A 309 -14.26 7.37 9.78
CA ILE A 309 -13.67 7.89 8.56
C ILE A 309 -13.16 9.31 8.81
N ASP A 310 -11.85 9.43 8.71
CA ASP A 310 -11.14 10.69 8.67
C ASP A 310 -10.75 10.99 7.22
N LEU A 311 -10.82 12.26 6.84
CA LEU A 311 -10.35 12.75 5.54
C LEU A 311 -8.87 13.14 5.65
N PHE A 312 -8.07 12.67 4.71
CA PHE A 312 -6.65 13.01 4.58
C PHE A 312 -6.46 13.96 3.40
N LEU A 313 -6.49 15.26 3.66
CA LEU A 313 -6.54 16.29 2.61
C LEU A 313 -5.17 16.96 2.42
N PRO A 314 -4.75 17.27 1.18
CA PRO A 314 -3.54 18.04 0.94
C PRO A 314 -3.68 19.46 1.53
N LYS A 315 -2.68 19.88 2.31
CA LYS A 315 -2.63 21.23 2.88
C LYS A 315 -2.55 22.28 1.79
N GLY A 316 -3.39 23.30 1.91
CA GLY A 316 -3.44 24.40 0.95
C GLY A 316 -4.12 24.05 -0.38
N ALA A 317 -4.74 22.86 -0.50
CA ALA A 317 -5.62 22.58 -1.62
C ALA A 317 -6.81 23.56 -1.62
N GLN A 318 -7.19 24.02 -2.80
CA GLN A 318 -8.42 24.77 -3.03
C GLN A 318 -9.48 23.80 -3.56
N ASN A 319 -10.75 24.20 -3.56
CA ASN A 319 -11.85 23.40 -4.11
C ASN A 319 -11.94 21.96 -3.53
N CYS A 320 -11.80 21.83 -2.20
CA CYS A 320 -11.87 20.56 -1.48
C CYS A 320 -12.51 20.68 -0.09
N PRO A 321 -13.09 19.59 0.47
CA PRO A 321 -13.27 18.28 -0.17
C PRO A 321 -14.51 18.25 -1.09
N GLN A 322 -14.39 17.59 -2.24
CA GLN A 322 -15.54 17.16 -3.05
C GLN A 322 -15.77 15.67 -2.81
N ALA A 323 -16.86 15.31 -2.14
CA ALA A 323 -17.16 13.94 -1.75
C ALA A 323 -18.31 13.37 -2.59
N THR A 324 -18.11 12.19 -3.16
CA THR A 324 -19.14 11.45 -3.92
C THR A 324 -19.15 10.00 -3.50
N VAL A 325 -20.35 9.42 -3.37
CA VAL A 325 -20.51 7.99 -3.09
C VAL A 325 -20.82 7.28 -4.40
N THR A 326 -20.03 6.25 -4.71
CA THR A 326 -20.22 5.43 -5.92
C THR A 326 -20.48 3.98 -5.53
N TYR A 327 -21.49 3.36 -6.13
CA TYR A 327 -21.80 1.95 -5.98
C TYR A 327 -22.40 1.38 -7.26
N LYS A 328 -22.38 0.05 -7.39
CA LYS A 328 -22.97 -0.64 -8.54
C LYS A 328 -24.45 -0.91 -8.27
N ALA A 329 -25.31 -0.12 -8.91
CA ALA A 329 -26.75 -0.34 -8.89
C ALA A 329 -27.19 -1.43 -9.90
N PRO A 330 -28.31 -2.14 -9.66
CA PRO A 330 -29.08 -2.16 -8.42
C PRO A 330 -28.44 -3.06 -7.35
N ILE A 331 -28.47 -2.63 -6.09
CA ILE A 331 -28.18 -3.53 -4.97
C ILE A 331 -29.42 -4.41 -4.75
N ARG A 332 -29.23 -5.71 -4.60
CA ARG A 332 -30.31 -6.68 -4.43
C ARG A 332 -30.14 -7.44 -3.12
N PRO A 333 -31.24 -7.82 -2.45
CA PRO A 333 -31.18 -8.68 -1.28
C PRO A 333 -30.75 -10.13 -1.65
N PRO A 334 -30.29 -10.91 -0.67
CA PRO A 334 -30.02 -10.48 0.71
C PRO A 334 -28.74 -9.64 0.79
N VAL A 335 -28.83 -8.51 1.50
CA VAL A 335 -27.67 -7.71 1.92
C VAL A 335 -27.40 -8.05 3.38
N GLN A 336 -26.16 -8.38 3.70
CA GLN A 336 -25.73 -8.60 5.08
C GLN A 336 -25.01 -7.35 5.59
N LYS A 337 -25.21 -7.04 6.87
CA LYS A 337 -24.45 -6.02 7.57
C LYS A 337 -22.96 -6.33 7.43
N GLY A 338 -22.20 -5.33 6.98
CA GLY A 338 -20.77 -5.47 6.71
C GLY A 338 -20.43 -5.89 5.28
N ASP A 339 -21.41 -6.11 4.39
CA ASP A 339 -21.15 -6.25 2.96
C ASP A 339 -20.56 -4.95 2.41
N GLN A 340 -19.48 -5.03 1.62
CA GLN A 340 -18.92 -3.86 0.95
C GLN A 340 -19.79 -3.50 -0.27
N LEU A 341 -20.51 -2.38 -0.19
CA LEU A 341 -21.50 -2.00 -1.21
C LEU A 341 -21.07 -0.80 -2.05
N ALA A 342 -20.29 0.12 -1.47
CA ALA A 342 -19.99 1.39 -2.09
C ALA A 342 -18.57 1.86 -1.77
N GLN A 343 -18.18 2.99 -2.35
CA GLN A 343 -16.95 3.70 -2.04
C GLN A 343 -17.24 5.20 -1.94
N LEU A 344 -16.65 5.84 -0.93
CA LEU A 344 -16.58 7.29 -0.79
C LEU A 344 -15.35 7.79 -1.53
N ASN A 345 -15.54 8.54 -2.61
CA ASN A 345 -14.48 9.19 -3.36
C ASN A 345 -14.39 10.65 -2.94
N VAL A 346 -13.23 11.05 -2.44
CA VAL A 346 -12.92 12.40 -2.03
C VAL A 346 -11.92 12.98 -3.00
N MET A 347 -12.25 14.11 -3.59
CA MET A 347 -11.42 14.80 -4.58
C MET A 347 -11.02 16.19 -4.09
N CYS A 348 -9.81 16.60 -4.47
CA CYS A 348 -9.29 17.94 -4.32
C CYS A 348 -8.72 18.39 -5.65
N ASN A 349 -9.05 19.61 -6.12
CA ASN A 349 -8.55 20.13 -7.39
C ASN A 349 -8.76 19.17 -8.60
N GLY A 350 -9.83 18.36 -8.58
CA GLY A 350 -10.13 17.38 -9.62
C GLY A 350 -9.30 16.08 -9.56
N ALA A 351 -8.40 15.93 -8.58
CA ALA A 351 -7.68 14.69 -8.31
C ALA A 351 -8.30 13.94 -7.14
N VAL A 352 -8.40 12.62 -7.24
CA VAL A 352 -8.84 11.76 -6.13
C VAL A 352 -7.75 11.74 -5.06
N VAL A 353 -8.09 12.17 -3.84
CA VAL A 353 -7.16 12.20 -2.70
C VAL A 353 -7.42 11.08 -1.70
N GLN A 354 -8.63 10.53 -1.68
CA GLN A 354 -8.99 9.42 -0.81
C GLN A 354 -10.17 8.63 -1.40
N VAL A 355 -10.05 7.31 -1.41
CA VAL A 355 -11.13 6.37 -1.72
C VAL A 355 -11.34 5.48 -0.51
N THR A 356 -12.51 5.56 0.13
CA THR A 356 -12.80 4.76 1.33
C THR A 356 -13.95 3.79 1.05
N PRO A 357 -13.74 2.46 1.19
CA PRO A 357 -14.82 1.49 1.10
C PRO A 357 -15.91 1.76 2.13
N LEU A 358 -17.17 1.63 1.70
CA LEU A 358 -18.36 1.74 2.53
C LEU A 358 -19.11 0.41 2.56
N TYR A 359 -19.67 0.12 3.71
CA TYR A 359 -20.29 -1.16 4.03
C TYR A 359 -21.75 -0.99 4.43
N ALA A 360 -22.55 -2.04 4.29
CA ALA A 360 -23.93 -2.07 4.78
C ALA A 360 -23.96 -1.89 6.32
N GLY A 361 -24.72 -0.92 6.80
CA GLY A 361 -24.92 -0.70 8.24
C GLY A 361 -25.88 -1.71 8.89
N GLU A 362 -26.73 -2.34 8.10
CA GLU A 362 -27.75 -3.30 8.53
C GLU A 362 -28.02 -4.39 7.48
N ASP A 363 -28.69 -5.46 7.91
CA ASP A 363 -29.18 -6.52 7.02
C ASP A 363 -30.43 -6.05 6.26
N VAL A 364 -30.52 -6.39 4.97
CA VAL A 364 -31.73 -6.23 4.16
C VAL A 364 -32.10 -7.57 3.53
N ALA A 365 -33.14 -8.20 4.07
CA ALA A 365 -33.70 -9.44 3.54
C ALA A 365 -34.50 -9.21 2.26
N ASP A 366 -34.94 -10.29 1.61
CA ASP A 366 -35.92 -10.20 0.53
C ASP A 366 -37.20 -9.49 0.98
N GLY A 367 -37.67 -8.56 0.15
CA GLY A 367 -38.98 -7.94 0.30
C GLY A 367 -40.10 -8.80 -0.29
N ASP A 368 -41.33 -8.53 0.14
CA ASP A 368 -42.51 -9.22 -0.37
C ASP A 368 -42.78 -8.92 -1.85
N ILE A 369 -43.61 -9.75 -2.51
CA ILE A 369 -43.98 -9.62 -3.93
C ILE A 369 -44.50 -8.21 -4.27
N VAL A 370 -45.27 -7.60 -3.37
CA VAL A 370 -45.79 -6.22 -3.55
C VAL A 370 -44.65 -5.22 -3.69
N ARG A 371 -43.59 -5.38 -2.91
CA ARG A 371 -42.44 -4.47 -2.91
C ARG A 371 -41.61 -4.64 -4.17
N LYS A 372 -41.33 -5.90 -4.55
CA LYS A 372 -40.68 -6.24 -5.80
C LYS A 372 -41.43 -5.69 -7.02
N ALA A 373 -42.76 -5.78 -7.02
CA ALA A 373 -43.60 -5.21 -8.08
C ALA A 373 -43.59 -3.67 -8.11
N THR A 374 -43.58 -3.03 -6.93
CA THR A 374 -43.52 -1.57 -6.81
C THR A 374 -42.19 -1.03 -7.30
N ASP A 375 -41.08 -1.69 -6.93
CA ASP A 375 -39.74 -1.29 -7.35
C ASP A 375 -39.54 -1.55 -8.85
N ALA A 376 -40.07 -2.65 -9.39
CA ALA A 376 -40.07 -2.88 -10.85
C ALA A 376 -40.80 -1.76 -11.62
N LEU A 377 -41.91 -1.26 -11.07
CA LEU A 377 -42.68 -0.18 -11.69
C LEU A 377 -41.95 1.17 -11.59
N LYS A 378 -41.25 1.44 -10.48
CA LYS A 378 -40.37 2.61 -10.34
C LYS A 378 -39.20 2.56 -11.32
N GLU A 379 -38.54 1.42 -11.44
CA GLU A 379 -37.45 1.19 -12.39
C GLU A 379 -37.89 1.44 -13.83
N LEU A 380 -39.06 0.92 -14.22
CA LEU A 380 -39.65 1.16 -15.54
C LEU A 380 -39.98 2.63 -15.82
N ALA A 381 -40.39 3.39 -14.79
CA ALA A 381 -40.84 4.77 -14.95
C ALA A 381 -39.69 5.80 -14.93
N LEU A 382 -38.66 5.56 -14.10
CA LEU A 382 -37.62 6.54 -13.80
C LEU A 382 -36.22 6.10 -14.24
N GLY A 383 -36.05 4.83 -14.62
CA GLY A 383 -34.73 4.22 -14.74
C GLY A 383 -34.07 4.06 -13.37
N TRP A 384 -32.90 3.40 -13.34
CA TRP A 384 -32.01 3.46 -12.19
C TRP A 384 -31.22 4.75 -12.25
N LEU A 385 -31.46 5.67 -11.32
CA LEU A 385 -30.65 6.87 -11.09
C LEU A 385 -29.42 6.52 -10.26
#